data_AF-A0A1A8K7Y2-F1
#
_entry.id   AF-A0A1A8K7Y2-F1
#
_cell.length_a   1.000
_cell.length_b   1.000
_cell.length_c   1.000
_cell.angle_alpha   90.00
_cell.angle_beta   90.00
_cell.angle_gamma   90.00
#
_symmetry.space_group_name_H-M   'P 1'
#
loop_
_entity.id
_entity.type
_entity.pdbx_description
1 polymer ?
#
loop_
_entity_poly.entity_id
_entity_poly.type
_entity_poly.pdbx_seq_one_letter_code
_entity_poly.pdbx_strand_id
1 'polypeptide(L)'
;DPGGPLCEGVTPLHDALACGNLKVARLLVERGASVTLRNSKGETPSDTLRHWQKMYSRELDKETRQECLITEKLLRKALSR
;
A
#
# COMPACT_ATOMS: atom_id res chain seq x y z
N ASP A 1 -3.59 9.77 -9.02
CA ASP A 1 -3.61 11.03 -8.27
C ASP A 1 -2.47 10.98 -7.23
N PRO A 2 -1.45 11.86 -7.32
CA PRO A 2 -0.36 11.94 -6.36
C PRO A 2 -0.78 12.48 -4.97
N GLY A 3 -2.06 12.80 -4.76
CA GLY A 3 -2.50 13.52 -3.57
C GLY A 3 -2.35 15.03 -3.77
N GLY A 4 -3.04 15.83 -2.94
CA GLY A 4 -2.93 17.28 -3.01
C GLY A 4 -1.52 17.78 -2.67
N PRO A 5 -1.18 19.05 -2.97
CA PRO A 5 0.15 19.62 -2.71
C PRO A 5 0.55 19.62 -1.22
N LEU A 6 -0.42 19.46 -0.31
CA LEU A 6 -0.21 19.38 1.13
C LEU A 6 -0.05 17.95 1.66
N CYS A 7 -0.19 16.94 0.79
CA CYS A 7 -0.18 15.53 1.18
C CYS A 7 1.19 14.85 1.03
N GLU A 8 2.27 15.60 0.75
CA GLU A 8 3.62 15.06 0.64
C GLU A 8 3.76 13.86 -0.33
N GLY A 9 3.02 13.87 -1.45
CA GLY A 9 2.99 12.75 -2.41
C GLY A 9 2.36 11.46 -1.86
N VAL A 10 1.74 11.51 -0.68
CA VAL A 10 0.92 10.42 -0.15
C VAL A 10 -0.34 10.32 -1.00
N THR A 11 -0.48 9.17 -1.65
CA THR A 11 -1.66 8.85 -2.46
C THR A 11 -2.69 8.18 -1.56
N PRO A 12 -3.96 8.09 -1.98
CA PRO A 12 -4.96 7.27 -1.27
C PRO A 12 -4.49 5.82 -1.05
N LEU A 13 -3.69 5.27 -1.98
CA LEU A 13 -3.13 3.93 -1.84
C LEU A 13 -2.02 3.87 -0.77
N HIS A 14 -1.16 4.90 -0.68
CA HIS A 14 -0.19 5.01 0.41
C HIS A 14 -0.89 5.04 1.78
N ASP A 15 -1.90 5.90 1.91
CA ASP A 15 -2.64 6.07 3.17
C ASP A 15 -3.33 4.78 3.62
N ALA A 16 -4.05 4.11 2.70
CA ALA A 16 -4.70 2.83 3.00
C ALA A 16 -3.70 1.76 3.48
N LEU A 17 -2.50 1.69 2.89
CA LEU A 17 -1.47 0.72 3.27
C LEU A 17 -0.78 1.09 4.59
N ALA A 18 -0.56 2.37 4.85
CA ALA A 18 0.01 2.87 6.11
C ALA A 18 -0.94 2.64 7.31
N CYS A 19 -2.25 2.59 7.07
CA CYS A 19 -3.25 2.27 8.08
C CYS A 19 -3.60 0.78 8.18
N GLY A 20 -3.01 -0.10 7.35
CA GLY A 20 -3.37 -1.52 7.33
C GLY A 20 -4.74 -1.83 6.74
N ASN A 21 -5.36 -0.89 6.02
CA ASN A 21 -6.67 -1.05 5.38
C ASN A 21 -6.54 -1.85 4.07
N LEU A 22 -6.15 -3.12 4.18
CA LEU A 22 -5.79 -3.96 3.03
C LEU A 22 -6.93 -4.14 2.02
N LYS A 23 -8.19 -4.23 2.49
CA LYS A 23 -9.37 -4.29 1.63
C LYS A 23 -9.53 -3.04 0.77
N VAL A 24 -9.35 -1.86 1.36
CA VAL A 24 -9.40 -0.56 0.66
C VAL A 24 -8.23 -0.44 -0.31
N ALA A 25 -7.02 -0.84 0.10
CA ALA A 25 -5.85 -0.83 -0.77
C ALA A 25 -6.06 -1.69 -2.02
N ARG A 26 -6.59 -2.91 -1.87
CA ARG A 26 -6.90 -3.79 -3.01
C ARG A 26 -7.93 -3.16 -3.95
N LEU A 27 -9.00 -2.58 -3.41
CA LEU A 27 -10.02 -1.87 -4.19
C LEU A 27 -9.41 -0.72 -4.99
N LEU A 28 -8.54 0.09 -4.39
CA LEU A 28 -7.88 1.20 -5.07
C LEU A 28 -7.02 0.70 -6.24
N VAL A 29 -6.26 -0.39 -6.06
CA VAL A 29 -5.46 -1.00 -7.13
C VAL A 29 -6.35 -1.51 -8.26
N GLU A 30 -7.46 -2.18 -7.94
CA GLU A 30 -8.44 -2.66 -8.94
C GLU A 30 -9.06 -1.50 -9.75
N ARG A 31 -9.15 -0.30 -9.16
CA ARG A 31 -9.64 0.91 -9.82
C ARG A 31 -8.55 1.72 -10.53
N GLY A 32 -7.33 1.18 -10.64
CA GLY A 32 -6.24 1.80 -11.39
C GLY A 32 -5.44 2.83 -10.60
N ALA A 33 -5.44 2.76 -9.27
CA ALA A 33 -4.50 3.54 -8.47
C ALA A 33 -3.06 3.18 -8.87
N SER A 34 -2.21 4.20 -9.03
CA SER A 34 -0.81 3.98 -9.40
C SER A 34 -0.05 3.29 -8.27
N VAL A 35 0.60 2.17 -8.61
CA VAL A 35 1.44 1.39 -7.70
C VAL A 35 2.92 1.75 -7.77
N THR A 36 3.28 2.74 -8.60
CA THR A 36 4.67 3.16 -8.86
C THR A 36 5.01 4.55 -8.30
N LEU A 37 4.01 5.37 -7.97
CA LEU A 37 4.23 6.71 -7.44
C LEU A 37 4.97 6.64 -6.11
N ARG A 38 5.98 7.49 -5.95
CA ARG A 38 6.72 7.64 -4.69
C ARG A 38 6.19 8.84 -3.92
N ASN A 39 6.01 8.69 -2.62
CA ASN A 39 5.76 9.83 -1.72
C ASN A 39 7.04 10.69 -1.54
N SER A 40 6.96 11.78 -0.79
CA SER A 40 8.12 12.64 -0.50
C SER A 40 9.25 11.95 0.29
N LYS A 41 8.97 10.80 0.92
CA LYS A 41 9.98 9.94 1.57
C LYS A 41 10.66 8.99 0.56
N GLY A 42 10.26 9.03 -0.70
CA GLY A 42 10.75 8.14 -1.75
C GLY A 42 10.13 6.74 -1.69
N GLU A 43 9.11 6.51 -0.86
CA GLU A 43 8.48 5.20 -0.67
C GLU A 43 7.43 4.95 -1.75
N THR A 44 7.45 3.76 -2.34
CA THR A 44 6.34 3.25 -3.15
C THR A 44 5.23 2.69 -2.26
N PRO A 45 4.02 2.41 -2.79
CA PRO A 45 2.99 1.71 -2.04
C PRO A 45 3.45 0.37 -1.47
N SER A 46 4.29 -0.36 -2.21
CA SER A 46 4.87 -1.61 -1.72
C SER A 46 5.80 -1.39 -0.52
N ASP A 47 6.55 -0.30 -0.49
CA ASP A 47 7.43 0.04 0.63
C ASP A 47 6.60 0.43 1.86
N THR A 48 5.52 1.20 1.66
CA THR A 48 4.58 1.55 2.73
C THR A 48 3.94 0.32 3.37
N LEU A 49 3.48 -0.65 2.58
CA LEU A 49 2.95 -1.92 3.10
C LEU A 49 3.99 -2.69 3.91
N ARG A 50 5.24 -2.77 3.45
CA ARG A 50 6.33 -3.41 4.20
C ARG A 50 6.61 -2.71 5.51
N HIS A 51 6.59 -1.38 5.52
CA HIS A 51 6.81 -0.59 6.72
C HIS A 51 5.74 -0.91 7.77
N TRP A 52 4.47 -0.89 7.36
CA TRP A 52 3.35 -1.25 8.23
C TRP A 52 3.50 -2.68 8.77
N GLN A 53 3.76 -3.66 7.91
CA GLN A 53 3.98 -5.05 8.34
C GLN A 53 5.11 -5.19 9.36
N LYS A 54 6.23 -4.49 9.15
CA LYS A 54 7.37 -4.51 10.05
C LYS A 54 7.00 -3.91 11.41
N MET A 55 6.32 -2.77 11.41
CA MET A 55 5.90 -2.05 12.61
C MET A 55 4.98 -2.91 13.49
N TYR A 56 4.00 -3.59 12.88
CA TYR A 56 2.99 -4.37 13.60
C TYR A 56 3.27 -5.88 13.64
N SER A 57 4.43 -6.34 13.17
CA SER A 57 4.76 -7.78 12.98
C SER A 57 4.42 -8.71 14.15
N ARG A 58 4.58 -8.24 15.39
CA ARG A 58 4.29 -8.99 16.63
C ARG A 58 2.80 -9.13 16.94
N GLU A 59 1.98 -8.21 16.45
CA GLU A 59 0.54 -8.10 16.73
C GLU A 59 -0.32 -8.69 15.60
N LEU A 60 0.25 -8.85 14.40
CA LEU A 60 -0.49 -9.41 13.26
C LEU A 60 -0.82 -10.89 13.47
N ASP A 61 -2.11 -11.22 13.35
CA ASP A 61 -2.57 -12.60 13.26
C ASP A 61 -2.21 -13.26 11.92
N LYS A 62 -2.50 -14.56 11.81
CA LYS A 62 -2.19 -15.34 10.60
C LYS A 62 -2.97 -14.84 9.38
N GLU A 63 -4.23 -14.42 9.58
CA GLU A 63 -5.10 -13.96 8.49
C GLU A 63 -4.57 -12.66 7.88
N THR A 64 -4.26 -11.69 8.72
CA THR A 64 -3.74 -10.38 8.32
C THR A 64 -2.39 -10.51 7.61
N ARG A 65 -1.53 -11.43 8.06
CA ARG A 65 -0.29 -11.77 7.34
C ARG A 65 -0.56 -12.35 5.96
N GLN A 66 -1.58 -13.19 5.79
CA GLN A 66 -1.96 -13.69 4.47
C GLN A 66 -2.55 -12.58 3.59
N GLU A 67 -3.42 -11.73 4.13
CA GLU A 67 -3.96 -10.57 3.40
C GLU A 67 -2.84 -9.63 2.92
N CYS A 68 -1.80 -9.45 3.74
CA CYS A 68 -0.59 -8.72 3.39
C CYS A 68 0.12 -9.33 2.17
N LEU A 69 0.33 -10.65 2.16
CA LEU A 69 0.94 -11.36 1.03
C LEU A 69 0.09 -11.26 -0.25
N ILE A 70 -1.24 -11.34 -0.12
CA ILE A 70 -2.18 -11.19 -1.24
C ILE A 70 -2.08 -9.77 -1.81
N THR A 71 -2.10 -8.77 -0.94
CA THR A 71 -2.02 -7.35 -1.33
C THR A 71 -0.69 -7.06 -2.00
N GLU A 72 0.42 -7.58 -1.48
CA GLU A 72 1.74 -7.43 -2.11
C GLU A 72 1.82 -8.09 -3.48
N LYS A 73 1.27 -9.30 -3.64
CA LYS A 73 1.17 -9.97 -4.95
C LYS A 73 0.34 -9.15 -5.94
N LEU A 74 -0.75 -8.54 -5.48
CA LEU A 74 -1.60 -7.67 -6.32
C LEU A 74 -0.83 -6.43 -6.78
N LEU A 75 -0.11 -5.75 -5.87
CA LEU A 75 0.74 -4.61 -6.22
C LEU A 75 1.79 -5.00 -7.27
N ARG A 76 2.46 -6.14 -7.10
CA ARG A 76 3.43 -6.66 -8.08
C ARG A 76 2.81 -6.97 -9.43
N LYS A 77 1.61 -7.55 -9.46
CA LYS A 77 0.87 -7.83 -10.70
C LYS A 77 0.42 -6.54 -11.40
N ALA A 78 0.11 -5.49 -10.65
CA ALA A 78 -0.25 -4.20 -11.22
C ALA A 78 0.95 -3.48 -11.88
N LEU A 79 2.19 -3.81 -11.49
CA LEU A 79 3.41 -3.30 -12.16
C LEU A 79 3.64 -3.89 -13.55
N SER A 80 3.07 -5.06 -13.84
CA SER A 80 3.25 -5.77 -15.12
C SER A 80 2.11 -5.52 -16.12
N ARG A 81 1.30 -4.48 -15.90
CA ARG A 81 0.21 -4.05 -16.78
C ARG A 81 0.59 -2.73 -17.44
#